data_AF-A0A1Q9RWL9-F1
#
_entry.id   AF-A0A1Q9RWL9-F1
#
_cell.length_a   1.000
_cell.length_b   1.000
_cell.length_c   1.000
_cell.angle_alpha   90.00
_cell.angle_beta   90.00
_cell.angle_gamma   90.00
#
_symmetry.space_group_name_H-M   'P 1'
#
loop_
_entity.id
_entity.type
_entity.pdbx_description
1 polymer ?
#
loop_
_entity_poly.entity_id
_entity_poly.type
_entity_poly.pdbx_seq_one_letter_code
_entity_poly.pdbx_strand_id
1 'polypeptide(L)'
;MEEAIEEARNQATAAKTAKEAADSTFVEADGRLTALRNLQREHDKAKEAYTAAYDRLQIAQKDFRDYSEDEKKNLAELLGKEGVDAVRVQVTAKTGKDNATTAAVTKAKGGITAAQTASATSETKRKQKAAAVDEYKQLAAAIGAGHTKLRGLREEVVKARQAGKYALAYWLLVNRGFSEVLKAAQNQLIKPDELPDRLLTAVKELAAAEAAKVTADTLVVTRRNELAEAEREAAEQKTNGENDLRAELDKIPAASA
;
A
#
# COMPACT_ATOMS: atom_id res chain seq x y z
N MET A 1 -23.97 -83.22 2.69
CA MET A 1 -22.71 -83.28 3.48
C MET A 1 -21.70 -82.27 2.94
N GLU A 2 -21.52 -82.17 1.62
CA GLU A 2 -20.67 -81.16 0.99
C GLU A 2 -21.12 -79.71 1.30
N GLU A 3 -22.42 -79.40 1.19
CA GLU A 3 -22.93 -78.05 1.53
C GLU A 3 -22.62 -77.62 2.97
N ALA A 4 -22.76 -78.51 3.95
CA ALA A 4 -22.45 -78.21 5.35
C ALA A 4 -20.94 -78.00 5.60
N ILE A 5 -20.09 -78.71 4.85
CA ILE A 5 -18.63 -78.51 4.89
C ILE A 5 -18.27 -77.17 4.26
N GLU A 6 -18.93 -76.80 3.17
CA GLU A 6 -18.73 -75.52 2.48
C GLU A 6 -19.23 -74.35 3.33
N GLU A 7 -20.39 -74.48 3.97
CA GLU A 7 -20.90 -73.49 4.93
C GLU A 7 -19.97 -73.32 6.13
N ALA A 8 -19.48 -74.42 6.70
CA ALA A 8 -18.50 -74.38 7.80
C ALA A 8 -17.16 -73.75 7.35
N ARG A 9 -16.69 -74.00 6.12
CA ARG A 9 -15.51 -73.34 5.54
C ARG A 9 -15.72 -71.84 5.35
N ASN A 10 -16.90 -71.44 4.89
CA ASN A 10 -17.26 -70.03 4.72
C ASN A 10 -17.33 -69.31 6.08
N GLN A 11 -17.95 -69.94 7.09
CA GLN A 11 -18.00 -69.42 8.45
C GLN A 11 -16.59 -69.31 9.08
N ALA A 12 -15.74 -70.33 8.90
CA ALA A 12 -14.36 -70.29 9.39
C ALA A 12 -13.53 -69.19 8.71
N THR A 13 -13.72 -68.98 7.40
CA THR A 13 -13.05 -67.90 6.64
C THR A 13 -13.53 -66.53 7.08
N ALA A 14 -14.84 -66.35 7.28
CA ALA A 14 -15.42 -65.12 7.80
C ALA A 14 -14.91 -64.82 9.23
N ALA A 15 -14.87 -65.83 10.11
CA ALA A 15 -14.34 -65.70 11.47
C ALA A 15 -12.85 -65.36 11.48
N LYS A 16 -12.05 -65.97 10.59
CA LYS A 16 -10.63 -65.64 10.43
C LYS A 16 -10.44 -64.18 9.98
N THR A 17 -11.19 -63.76 8.97
CA THR A 17 -11.15 -62.38 8.45
C THR A 17 -11.56 -61.37 9.52
N ALA A 18 -12.63 -61.68 10.28
CA ALA A 18 -13.08 -60.82 11.38
C ALA A 18 -12.05 -60.74 12.51
N LYS A 19 -11.37 -61.85 12.84
CA LYS A 19 -10.26 -61.84 13.80
C LYS A 19 -9.10 -60.98 13.31
N GLU A 20 -8.67 -61.15 12.06
CA GLU A 20 -7.58 -60.34 11.49
C GLU A 20 -7.92 -58.84 11.50
N ALA A 21 -9.17 -58.48 11.19
CA ALA A 21 -9.64 -57.10 11.28
C ALA A 21 -9.66 -56.57 12.74
N ALA A 22 -10.07 -57.39 13.70
CA ALA A 22 -10.05 -57.04 15.12
C ALA A 22 -8.61 -56.88 15.65
N ASP A 23 -7.70 -57.79 15.28
CA ASP A 23 -6.28 -57.73 15.64
C ASP A 23 -5.63 -56.47 15.05
N SER A 24 -5.93 -56.12 13.80
CA SER A 24 -5.46 -54.86 13.19
C SER A 24 -5.97 -53.63 13.93
N THR A 25 -7.26 -53.61 14.29
CA THR A 25 -7.86 -52.49 15.04
C THR A 25 -7.26 -52.36 16.44
N PHE A 26 -6.96 -53.48 17.10
CA PHE A 26 -6.29 -53.49 18.40
C PHE A 26 -4.88 -52.90 18.31
N VAL A 27 -4.08 -53.33 17.32
CA VAL A 27 -2.72 -52.80 17.11
C VAL A 27 -2.74 -51.30 16.84
N GLU A 28 -3.69 -50.81 16.04
CA GLU A 28 -3.85 -49.37 15.82
C GLU A 28 -4.23 -48.60 17.10
N ALA A 29 -5.17 -49.14 17.89
CA ALA A 29 -5.60 -48.52 19.14
C ALA A 29 -4.47 -48.50 20.18
N ASP A 30 -3.69 -49.57 20.31
CA ASP A 30 -2.53 -49.65 21.20
C ASP A 30 -1.40 -48.70 20.77
N GLY A 31 -1.16 -48.60 19.45
CA GLY A 31 -0.25 -47.61 18.87
C GLY A 31 -0.66 -46.16 19.20
N ARG A 32 -1.95 -45.83 19.06
CA ARG A 32 -2.50 -44.51 19.44
C ARG A 32 -2.36 -44.25 20.94
N LEU A 33 -2.64 -45.23 21.78
CA LEU A 33 -2.51 -45.09 23.24
C LEU A 33 -1.06 -44.83 23.64
N THR A 34 -0.10 -45.53 23.02
CA THR A 34 1.33 -45.32 23.24
C THR A 34 1.77 -43.92 22.81
N ALA A 35 1.32 -43.45 21.64
CA ALA A 35 1.60 -42.09 21.17
C ALA A 35 1.04 -41.01 22.11
N LEU A 36 -0.19 -41.16 22.59
CA LEU A 36 -0.81 -40.23 23.55
C LEU A 36 -0.08 -40.22 24.90
N ARG A 37 0.36 -41.39 25.39
CA ARG A 37 1.17 -41.48 26.62
C ARG A 37 2.53 -40.79 26.47
N ASN A 38 3.17 -40.93 25.30
CA ASN A 38 4.42 -40.23 25.02
C ASN A 38 4.22 -38.71 24.94
N LEU A 39 3.17 -38.26 24.25
CA LEU A 39 2.83 -36.83 24.15
C LEU A 39 2.54 -36.23 25.54
N GLN A 40 1.82 -36.94 26.40
CA GLN A 40 1.57 -36.50 27.78
C GLN A 40 2.88 -36.32 28.56
N ARG A 41 3.80 -37.30 28.47
CA ARG A 41 5.12 -37.20 29.12
C ARG A 41 5.95 -36.04 28.57
N GLU A 42 5.92 -35.81 27.26
CA GLU A 42 6.60 -34.68 26.63
C GLU A 42 6.02 -33.34 27.06
N HIS A 43 4.69 -33.24 27.12
CA HIS A 43 3.99 -32.08 27.63
C HIS A 43 4.37 -31.78 29.09
N ASP A 44 4.38 -32.77 29.96
CA ASP A 44 4.73 -32.59 31.38
C ASP A 44 6.19 -32.13 31.53
N LYS A 45 7.13 -32.73 30.78
CA LYS A 45 8.53 -32.27 30.71
C LYS A 45 8.64 -30.83 30.19
N ALA A 46 7.89 -30.48 29.16
CA ALA A 46 7.90 -29.13 28.59
C ALA A 46 7.34 -28.11 29.60
N LYS A 47 6.29 -28.46 30.34
CA LYS A 47 5.70 -27.63 31.39
C LYS A 47 6.68 -27.39 32.53
N GLU A 48 7.37 -28.44 32.99
CA GLU A 48 8.42 -28.32 34.02
C GLU A 48 9.58 -27.42 33.54
N ALA A 49 10.07 -27.64 32.32
CA ALA A 49 11.13 -26.82 31.73
C ALA A 49 10.73 -25.35 31.58
N TYR A 50 9.51 -25.08 31.12
CA TYR A 50 8.97 -23.73 31.02
C TYR A 50 8.86 -23.06 32.39
N THR A 51 8.32 -23.76 33.39
CA THR A 51 8.17 -23.23 34.75
C THR A 51 9.54 -22.88 35.33
N ALA A 52 10.52 -23.77 35.19
CA ALA A 52 11.89 -23.51 35.63
C ALA A 52 12.54 -22.32 34.89
N ALA A 53 12.31 -22.17 33.59
CA ALA A 53 12.82 -21.02 32.82
C ALA A 53 12.16 -19.70 33.23
N TYR A 54 10.84 -19.72 33.49
CA TYR A 54 10.07 -18.59 33.97
C TYR A 54 10.57 -18.13 35.35
N ASP A 55 10.71 -19.06 36.30
CA ASP A 55 11.19 -18.75 37.64
C ASP A 55 12.62 -18.17 37.61
N ARG A 56 13.50 -18.74 36.79
CA ARG A 56 14.86 -18.20 36.58
C ARG A 56 14.84 -16.79 36.01
N LEU A 57 13.96 -16.51 35.05
CA LEU A 57 13.82 -15.17 34.48
C LEU A 57 13.32 -14.17 35.54
N GLN A 58 12.35 -14.56 36.38
CA GLN A 58 11.87 -13.70 37.46
C GLN A 58 12.96 -13.37 38.48
N ILE A 59 13.76 -14.37 38.87
CA ILE A 59 14.91 -14.16 39.76
C ILE A 59 15.91 -13.21 39.10
N ALA A 60 16.32 -13.47 37.86
CA ALA A 60 17.26 -12.61 37.14
C ALA A 60 16.74 -11.17 36.95
N GLN A 61 15.44 -11.00 36.71
CA GLN A 61 14.81 -9.67 36.61
C GLN A 61 14.85 -8.92 37.95
N LYS A 62 14.62 -9.62 39.06
CA LYS A 62 14.73 -9.04 40.39
C LYS A 62 16.18 -8.67 40.69
N ASP A 63 17.11 -9.60 40.52
CA ASP A 63 18.54 -9.38 40.78
C ASP A 63 19.08 -8.21 39.96
N PHE A 64 18.67 -8.09 38.69
CA PHE A 64 19.07 -6.98 37.84
C PHE A 64 18.45 -5.64 38.28
N ARG A 65 17.21 -5.64 38.78
CA ARG A 65 16.57 -4.43 39.30
C ARG A 65 17.30 -3.94 40.55
N ASP A 66 17.54 -4.84 41.50
CA ASP A 66 18.23 -4.54 42.76
C ASP A 66 19.65 -4.01 42.44
N TYR A 67 20.40 -4.70 41.56
CA TYR A 67 21.69 -4.24 41.06
C TYR A 67 21.62 -2.86 40.40
N SER A 68 20.65 -2.62 39.52
CA SER A 68 20.53 -1.36 38.79
C SER A 68 20.19 -0.19 39.71
N GLU A 69 19.39 -0.40 40.75
CA GLU A 69 19.04 0.65 41.72
C GLU A 69 20.24 1.00 42.60
N ASP A 70 20.93 -0.01 43.12
CA ASP A 70 22.13 0.16 43.95
C ASP A 70 23.26 0.83 43.15
N GLU A 71 23.56 0.33 41.97
CA GLU A 71 24.65 0.85 41.14
C GLU A 71 24.37 2.29 40.68
N LYS A 72 23.12 2.61 40.34
CA LYS A 72 22.72 3.98 40.00
C LYS A 72 22.95 4.93 41.16
N LYS A 73 22.65 4.51 42.39
CA LYS A 73 22.88 5.32 43.59
C LYS A 73 24.38 5.51 43.83
N ASN A 74 25.16 4.43 43.80
CA ASN A 74 26.61 4.47 44.02
C ASN A 74 27.31 5.36 42.98
N LEU A 75 26.97 5.21 41.70
CA LEU A 75 27.54 6.04 40.62
C LEU A 75 27.12 7.51 40.75
N ALA A 76 25.89 7.80 41.20
CA ALA A 76 25.47 9.17 41.44
C ALA A 76 26.23 9.83 42.61
N GLU A 77 26.57 9.06 43.65
CA GLU A 77 27.43 9.53 44.74
C GLU A 77 28.86 9.80 44.23
N LEU A 78 29.43 8.89 43.42
CA LEU A 78 30.78 9.04 42.84
C LEU A 78 30.89 10.18 41.83
N LEU A 79 29.86 10.45 41.04
CA LEU A 79 29.83 11.56 40.08
C LEU A 79 29.49 12.90 40.74
N GLY A 80 28.84 12.86 41.91
CA GLY A 80 28.26 14.03 42.53
C GLY A 80 27.13 14.66 41.71
N LYS A 81 26.51 15.70 42.26
CA LYS A 81 25.37 16.36 41.60
C LYS A 81 25.74 16.96 40.23
N GLU A 82 26.89 17.61 40.14
CA GLU A 82 27.35 18.26 38.91
C GLU A 82 27.62 17.25 37.78
N GLY A 83 28.26 16.11 38.09
CA GLY A 83 28.49 15.04 37.13
C GLY A 83 27.19 14.41 36.64
N VAL A 84 26.25 14.13 37.55
CA VAL A 84 24.92 13.60 37.19
C VAL A 84 24.14 14.57 36.30
N ASP A 85 24.15 15.87 36.60
CA ASP A 85 23.48 16.88 35.79
C ASP A 85 24.14 17.01 34.40
N ALA A 86 25.48 16.93 34.32
CA ALA A 86 26.21 16.92 33.04
C ALA A 86 25.84 15.70 32.17
N VAL A 87 25.79 14.50 32.76
CA VAL A 87 25.33 13.28 32.06
C VAL A 87 23.91 13.48 31.53
N ARG A 88 23.00 14.01 32.37
CA ARG A 88 21.60 14.26 31.96
C ARG A 88 21.53 15.24 30.78
N VAL A 89 22.34 16.30 30.78
CA VAL A 89 22.42 17.25 29.65
C VAL A 89 22.82 16.55 28.36
N GLN A 90 23.87 15.72 28.38
CA GLN A 90 24.36 15.03 27.18
C GLN A 90 23.33 14.01 26.65
N VAL A 91 22.72 13.22 27.54
CA VAL A 91 21.66 12.27 27.15
C VAL A 91 20.46 13.01 26.57
N THR A 92 20.02 14.10 27.21
CA THR A 92 18.91 14.93 26.70
C THR A 92 19.22 15.52 25.33
N ALA A 93 20.45 15.99 25.12
CA ALA A 93 20.89 16.51 23.82
C ALA A 93 20.86 15.42 22.74
N LYS A 94 21.35 14.20 23.04
CA LYS A 94 21.25 13.07 22.11
C LYS A 94 19.81 12.71 21.80
N THR A 95 18.96 12.54 22.81
CA THR A 95 17.54 12.25 22.61
C THR A 95 16.85 13.35 21.79
N GLY A 96 17.20 14.61 22.02
CA GLY A 96 16.75 15.74 21.21
C GLY A 96 17.13 15.60 19.73
N LYS A 97 18.39 15.24 19.44
CA LYS A 97 18.86 14.95 18.07
C LYS A 97 18.15 13.76 17.43
N ASP A 98 17.99 12.66 18.16
CA ASP A 98 17.29 11.45 17.68
C ASP A 98 15.82 11.77 17.30
N ASN A 99 15.14 12.55 18.14
CA ASN A 99 13.78 13.01 17.88
C ASN A 99 13.73 13.98 16.68
N ALA A 100 14.70 14.89 16.58
CA ALA A 100 14.77 15.87 15.49
C ALA A 100 14.98 15.20 14.12
N THR A 101 15.91 14.25 14.01
CA THR A 101 16.15 13.52 12.75
C THR A 101 14.96 12.64 12.37
N THR A 102 14.32 11.99 13.34
CA THR A 102 13.08 11.22 13.11
C THR A 102 11.93 12.11 12.63
N ALA A 103 11.75 13.29 13.23
CA ALA A 103 10.76 14.27 12.82
C ALA A 103 11.05 14.84 11.43
N ALA A 104 12.33 15.10 11.10
CA ALA A 104 12.76 15.57 9.80
C ALA A 104 12.43 14.56 8.69
N VAL A 105 12.75 13.27 8.89
CA VAL A 105 12.39 12.19 7.94
C VAL A 105 10.87 12.12 7.77
N THR A 106 10.10 12.17 8.86
CA THR A 106 8.63 12.13 8.81
C THR A 106 8.06 13.31 8.02
N LYS A 107 8.58 14.53 8.28
CA LYS A 107 8.20 15.74 7.56
C LYS A 107 8.56 15.64 6.06
N ALA A 108 9.74 15.15 5.73
CA ALA A 108 10.18 14.97 4.35
C ALA A 108 9.31 13.95 3.59
N LYS A 109 8.90 12.85 4.26
CA LYS A 109 7.92 11.89 3.71
C LYS A 109 6.57 12.53 3.43
N GLY A 110 6.06 13.36 4.35
CA GLY A 110 4.85 14.15 4.09
C GLY A 110 5.00 15.10 2.91
N GLY A 111 6.15 15.77 2.81
CA GLY A 111 6.48 16.70 1.74
C GLY A 111 6.53 16.05 0.35
N ILE A 112 7.15 14.87 0.22
CA ILE A 112 7.19 14.13 -1.06
C ILE A 112 5.81 13.64 -1.47
N THR A 113 4.99 13.13 -0.54
CA THR A 113 3.62 12.70 -0.84
C THR A 113 2.78 13.87 -1.36
N ALA A 114 2.83 15.01 -0.68
CA ALA A 114 2.11 16.22 -1.12
C ALA A 114 2.58 16.69 -2.50
N ALA A 115 3.89 16.70 -2.77
CA ALA A 115 4.45 17.06 -4.07
C ALA A 115 4.00 16.10 -5.19
N GLN A 116 3.97 14.79 -4.92
CA GLN A 116 3.49 13.78 -5.87
C GLN A 116 2.01 13.97 -6.21
N THR A 117 1.17 14.25 -5.20
CA THR A 117 -0.25 14.57 -5.41
C THR A 117 -0.43 15.83 -6.27
N ALA A 118 0.38 16.88 -6.03
CA ALA A 118 0.36 18.11 -6.82
C ALA A 118 0.80 17.86 -8.28
N SER A 119 1.83 17.05 -8.51
CA SER A 119 2.28 16.64 -9.85
C SER A 119 1.18 15.85 -10.58
N ALA A 120 0.55 14.87 -9.93
CA ALA A 120 -0.55 14.09 -10.52
C ALA A 120 -1.76 14.97 -10.90
N THR A 121 -2.10 15.93 -10.05
CA THR A 121 -3.16 16.91 -10.32
C THR A 121 -2.80 17.80 -11.52
N SER A 122 -1.55 18.25 -11.59
CA SER A 122 -1.06 19.08 -12.70
C SER A 122 -1.02 18.32 -14.03
N GLU A 123 -0.63 17.03 -14.01
CA GLU A 123 -0.70 16.16 -15.19
C GLU A 123 -2.13 15.97 -15.68
N THR A 124 -3.09 15.83 -14.76
CA THR A 124 -4.51 15.70 -15.11
C THR A 124 -5.01 16.98 -15.80
N LYS A 125 -4.69 18.16 -15.25
CA LYS A 125 -5.02 19.45 -15.86
C LYS A 125 -4.37 19.62 -17.23
N ARG A 126 -3.09 19.25 -17.37
CA ARG A 126 -2.36 19.29 -18.65
C ARG A 126 -3.09 18.44 -19.70
N LYS A 127 -3.46 17.20 -19.36
CA LYS A 127 -4.23 16.31 -20.27
C LYS A 127 -5.57 16.92 -20.68
N GLN A 128 -6.31 17.50 -19.74
CA GLN A 128 -7.59 18.16 -20.05
C GLN A 128 -7.40 19.34 -21.02
N LYS A 129 -6.38 20.18 -20.81
CA LYS A 129 -6.09 21.31 -21.71
C LYS A 129 -5.57 20.85 -23.07
N ALA A 130 -4.79 19.76 -23.12
CA ALA A 130 -4.36 19.16 -24.38
C ALA A 130 -5.56 18.62 -25.18
N ALA A 131 -6.49 17.93 -24.52
CA ALA A 131 -7.71 17.43 -25.15
C ALA A 131 -8.55 18.59 -25.72
N ALA A 132 -8.69 19.70 -25.00
CA ALA A 132 -9.40 20.88 -25.49
C ALA A 132 -8.76 21.46 -26.77
N VAL A 133 -7.43 21.53 -26.85
CA VAL A 133 -6.72 21.96 -28.07
C VAL A 133 -6.98 20.98 -29.22
N ASP A 134 -6.97 19.68 -28.95
CA ASP A 134 -7.20 18.65 -29.96
C ASP A 134 -8.66 18.64 -30.46
N GLU A 135 -9.63 18.95 -29.60
CA GLU A 135 -11.02 19.18 -30.01
C GLU A 135 -11.11 20.29 -31.06
N TYR A 136 -10.45 21.43 -30.84
CA TYR A 136 -10.42 22.53 -31.82
C TYR A 136 -9.77 22.11 -33.16
N LYS A 137 -8.70 21.29 -33.12
CA LYS A 137 -8.07 20.76 -34.34
C LYS A 137 -8.98 19.80 -35.11
N GLN A 138 -9.86 19.08 -34.41
CA GLN A 138 -10.75 18.09 -35.00
C GLN A 138 -12.10 18.65 -35.45
N LEU A 139 -12.41 19.93 -35.18
CA LEU A 139 -13.68 20.56 -35.52
C LEU A 139 -14.08 20.38 -36.99
N ALA A 140 -13.15 20.57 -37.93
CA ALA A 140 -13.43 20.41 -39.35
C ALA A 140 -13.83 18.97 -39.71
N ALA A 141 -13.14 17.98 -39.15
CA ALA A 141 -13.47 16.57 -39.34
C ALA A 141 -14.82 16.21 -38.69
N ALA A 142 -15.11 16.74 -37.50
CA ALA A 142 -16.37 16.55 -36.80
C ALA A 142 -17.56 17.15 -37.58
N ILE A 143 -17.41 18.37 -38.10
CA ILE A 143 -18.40 19.01 -38.99
C ILE A 143 -18.60 18.19 -40.26
N GLY A 144 -17.53 17.71 -40.89
CA GLY A 144 -17.59 16.86 -42.09
C GLY A 144 -18.33 15.54 -41.85
N ALA A 145 -18.09 14.90 -40.70
CA ALA A 145 -18.82 13.70 -40.28
C ALA A 145 -20.30 13.98 -40.04
N GLY A 146 -20.63 15.11 -39.41
CA GLY A 146 -22.00 15.60 -39.22
C GLY A 146 -22.72 15.81 -40.56
N HIS A 147 -22.07 16.47 -41.52
CA HIS A 147 -22.57 16.66 -42.88
C HIS A 147 -22.87 15.34 -43.58
N THR A 148 -21.93 14.39 -43.51
CA THR A 148 -22.06 13.06 -44.12
C THR A 148 -23.25 12.30 -43.53
N LYS A 149 -23.42 12.36 -42.20
CA LYS A 149 -24.53 11.72 -41.50
C LYS A 149 -25.88 12.34 -41.86
N LEU A 150 -25.99 13.66 -41.88
CA LEU A 150 -27.22 14.36 -42.29
C LEU A 150 -27.58 14.06 -43.75
N ARG A 151 -26.57 14.00 -44.63
CA ARG A 151 -26.75 13.63 -46.03
C ARG A 151 -27.29 12.20 -46.17
N GLY A 152 -26.70 11.23 -45.48
CA GLY A 152 -27.18 9.84 -45.51
C GLY A 152 -28.62 9.70 -45.02
N LEU A 153 -28.95 10.36 -43.90
CA LEU A 153 -30.31 10.39 -43.38
C LEU A 153 -31.31 11.00 -44.39
N ARG A 154 -30.92 12.10 -45.05
CA ARG A 154 -31.74 12.73 -46.11
C ARG A 154 -31.92 11.80 -47.31
N GLU A 155 -30.85 11.16 -47.77
CA GLU A 155 -30.89 10.26 -48.92
C GLU A 155 -31.81 9.06 -48.69
N GLU A 156 -31.86 8.51 -47.48
CA GLU A 156 -32.79 7.43 -47.14
C GLU A 156 -34.26 7.88 -47.17
N VAL A 157 -34.57 9.07 -46.65
CA VAL A 157 -35.92 9.65 -46.73
C VAL A 157 -36.32 9.87 -48.20
N VAL A 158 -35.41 10.39 -49.02
CA VAL A 158 -35.65 10.62 -50.45
C VAL A 158 -35.91 9.29 -51.18
N LYS A 159 -35.11 8.25 -50.92
CA LYS A 159 -35.31 6.91 -51.49
C LYS A 159 -36.65 6.31 -51.09
N ALA A 160 -37.03 6.40 -49.81
CA ALA A 160 -38.33 5.91 -49.35
C ALA A 160 -39.50 6.64 -50.02
N ARG A 161 -39.38 7.96 -50.21
CA ARG A 161 -40.37 8.78 -50.93
C ARG A 161 -40.46 8.40 -52.41
N GLN A 162 -39.33 8.27 -53.11
CA GLN A 162 -39.30 7.90 -54.53
C GLN A 162 -39.86 6.49 -54.78
N ALA A 163 -39.74 5.58 -53.81
CA ALA A 163 -40.34 4.25 -53.85
C ALA A 163 -41.83 4.22 -53.44
N GLY A 164 -42.49 5.37 -53.24
CA GLY A 164 -43.90 5.46 -52.83
C GLY A 164 -44.18 5.06 -51.37
N LYS A 165 -43.15 4.81 -50.55
CA LYS A 165 -43.27 4.38 -49.15
C LYS A 165 -43.39 5.58 -48.20
N TYR A 166 -44.46 6.35 -48.33
CA TYR A 166 -44.63 7.62 -47.59
C TYR A 166 -44.68 7.46 -46.06
N ALA A 167 -45.30 6.40 -45.55
CA ALA A 167 -45.33 6.12 -44.11
C ALA A 167 -43.92 5.87 -43.54
N LEU A 168 -43.06 5.16 -44.30
CA LEU A 168 -41.66 4.93 -43.93
C LEU A 168 -40.85 6.23 -43.99
N ALA A 169 -41.02 7.05 -45.04
CA ALA A 169 -40.36 8.34 -45.15
C ALA A 169 -40.72 9.28 -43.98
N TYR A 170 -41.99 9.30 -43.56
CA TYR A 170 -42.46 10.05 -42.39
C TYR A 170 -41.85 9.52 -41.10
N TRP A 171 -41.86 8.20 -40.89
CA TRP A 171 -41.26 7.58 -39.71
C TRP A 171 -39.76 7.87 -39.61
N LEU A 172 -39.01 7.81 -40.72
CA LEU A 172 -37.57 8.12 -40.76
C LEU A 172 -37.26 9.57 -40.36
N LEU A 173 -38.15 10.53 -40.68
CA LEU A 173 -38.00 11.93 -40.28
C LEU A 173 -38.25 12.14 -38.79
N VAL A 174 -39.26 11.46 -38.22
CA VAL A 174 -39.75 11.72 -36.86
C VAL A 174 -39.02 10.89 -35.80
N ASN A 175 -38.62 9.65 -36.10
CA ASN A 175 -38.08 8.71 -35.09
C ASN A 175 -36.57 8.46 -35.16
N ARG A 176 -35.86 8.88 -36.21
CA ARG A 176 -34.44 8.51 -36.41
C ARG A 176 -33.43 9.50 -35.81
N GLY A 177 -33.86 10.30 -34.82
CA GLY A 177 -32.96 11.19 -34.07
C GLY A 177 -32.40 12.36 -34.88
N PHE A 178 -33.06 12.80 -35.96
CA PHE A 178 -32.66 13.96 -36.76
C PHE A 178 -32.39 15.20 -35.89
N SER A 179 -33.26 15.45 -34.90
CA SER A 179 -33.12 16.56 -33.95
C SER A 179 -31.85 16.45 -33.09
N GLU A 180 -31.51 15.26 -32.63
CA GLU A 180 -30.30 15.03 -31.81
C GLU A 180 -29.01 15.17 -32.63
N VAL A 181 -29.01 14.72 -33.89
CA VAL A 181 -27.88 14.93 -34.81
C VAL A 181 -27.69 16.42 -35.13
N LEU A 182 -28.79 17.16 -35.30
CA LEU A 182 -28.75 18.61 -35.54
C LEU A 182 -28.24 19.37 -34.32
N LYS A 183 -28.72 19.06 -33.11
CA LYS A 183 -28.22 19.66 -31.86
C LYS A 183 -26.74 19.38 -31.63
N ALA A 184 -26.29 18.14 -31.84
CA ALA A 184 -24.89 17.77 -31.69
C ALA A 184 -23.99 18.53 -32.68
N ALA A 185 -24.42 18.67 -33.94
CA ALA A 185 -23.71 19.48 -34.94
C ALA A 185 -23.71 20.97 -34.58
N GLN A 186 -24.82 21.50 -34.05
CA GLN A 186 -24.95 22.91 -33.67
C GLN A 186 -24.06 23.29 -32.50
N ASN A 187 -23.86 22.39 -31.53
CA ASN A 187 -22.94 22.60 -30.41
C ASN A 187 -21.46 22.65 -30.82
N GLN A 188 -21.13 22.16 -32.02
CA GLN A 188 -19.77 22.17 -32.58
C GLN A 188 -19.52 23.35 -33.55
N LEU A 189 -20.53 24.18 -33.81
CA LEU A 189 -20.40 25.34 -34.68
C LEU A 189 -19.82 26.53 -33.93
N ILE A 190 -18.52 26.71 -34.04
CA ILE A 190 -17.84 27.97 -33.72
C ILE A 190 -17.79 28.80 -35.01
N LYS A 191 -18.06 30.10 -34.92
CA LYS A 191 -17.95 30.94 -36.11
C LYS A 191 -16.50 31.00 -36.58
N PRO A 192 -16.22 31.00 -37.89
CA PRO A 192 -14.84 30.94 -38.40
C PRO A 192 -13.94 32.08 -37.90
N ASP A 193 -14.49 33.26 -37.66
CA ASP A 193 -13.81 34.44 -37.10
C ASP A 193 -13.46 34.30 -35.61
N GLU A 194 -14.21 33.51 -34.85
CA GLU A 194 -13.98 33.24 -33.43
C GLU A 194 -12.97 32.10 -33.19
N LEU A 195 -12.74 31.23 -34.18
CA LEU A 195 -11.88 30.06 -34.06
C LEU A 195 -10.40 30.40 -33.74
N PRO A 196 -9.75 31.39 -34.39
CA PRO A 196 -8.35 31.74 -34.09
C PRO A 196 -8.15 32.14 -32.63
N ASP A 197 -9.06 32.96 -32.07
CA ASP A 197 -8.97 33.44 -30.69
C ASP A 197 -9.22 32.33 -29.67
N ARG A 198 -10.18 31.44 -29.96
CA ARG A 198 -10.47 30.26 -29.12
C ARG A 198 -9.28 29.29 -29.10
N LEU A 199 -8.68 29.02 -30.25
CA LEU A 199 -7.52 28.15 -30.36
C LEU A 199 -6.30 28.77 -29.66
N LEU A 200 -6.04 30.06 -29.87
CA LEU A 200 -4.96 30.77 -29.21
C LEU A 200 -5.12 30.75 -27.68
N THR A 201 -6.34 30.93 -27.18
CA THR A 201 -6.65 30.83 -25.75
C THR A 201 -6.35 29.43 -25.22
N ALA A 202 -6.84 28.39 -25.89
CA ALA A 202 -6.61 27.00 -25.48
C ALA A 202 -5.12 26.62 -25.49
N VAL A 203 -4.36 27.09 -26.49
CA VAL A 203 -2.90 26.88 -26.55
C VAL A 203 -2.18 27.60 -25.41
N LYS A 204 -2.57 28.84 -25.07
CA LYS A 204 -2.00 29.56 -23.92
C LYS A 204 -2.30 28.84 -22.59
N GLU A 205 -3.52 28.34 -22.43
CA GLU A 205 -3.90 27.55 -21.25
C GLU A 205 -3.14 26.22 -21.15
N LEU A 206 -2.91 25.54 -22.27
CA LEU A 206 -2.08 24.34 -22.32
C LEU A 206 -0.63 24.66 -21.94
N ALA A 207 -0.03 25.70 -22.51
CA ALA A 207 1.33 26.12 -22.18
C ALA A 207 1.48 26.46 -20.68
N ALA A 208 0.49 27.14 -20.09
CA ALA A 208 0.48 27.40 -18.65
C ALA A 208 0.37 26.11 -17.82
N ALA A 209 -0.45 25.14 -18.25
CA ALA A 209 -0.56 23.85 -17.57
C ALA A 209 0.72 23.00 -17.70
N GLU A 210 1.44 23.08 -18.81
CA GLU A 210 2.74 22.43 -19.01
C GLU A 210 3.80 23.04 -18.09
N ALA A 211 3.88 24.37 -18.00
CA ALA A 211 4.79 25.05 -17.07
C ALA A 211 4.49 24.69 -15.60
N ALA A 212 3.20 24.62 -15.24
CA ALA A 212 2.78 24.19 -13.90
C ALA A 212 3.19 22.74 -13.60
N LYS A 213 3.04 21.83 -14.58
CA LYS A 213 3.52 20.44 -14.44
C LYS A 213 5.02 20.39 -14.21
N VAL A 214 5.81 21.07 -15.05
CA VAL A 214 7.27 21.09 -14.91
C VAL A 214 7.66 21.58 -13.51
N THR A 215 7.04 22.66 -13.03
CA THR A 215 7.26 23.18 -11.68
C THR A 215 6.93 22.14 -10.59
N ALA A 216 5.81 21.43 -10.73
CA ALA A 216 5.41 20.38 -9.79
C ALA A 216 6.38 19.18 -9.81
N ASP A 217 6.86 18.77 -10.99
CA ASP A 217 7.83 17.68 -11.15
C ASP A 217 9.19 18.08 -10.56
N THR A 218 9.66 19.32 -10.77
CA THR A 218 10.87 19.86 -10.13
C THR A 218 10.73 19.86 -8.60
N LEU A 219 9.54 20.19 -8.07
CA LEU A 219 9.29 20.12 -6.64
C LEU A 219 9.37 18.68 -6.12
N VAL A 220 8.85 17.68 -6.85
CA VAL A 220 9.00 16.26 -6.47
C VAL A 220 10.46 15.86 -6.38
N VAL A 221 11.30 16.27 -7.34
CA VAL A 221 12.75 16.01 -7.31
C VAL A 221 13.39 16.68 -6.10
N THR A 222 13.05 17.94 -5.82
CA THR A 222 13.56 18.68 -4.66
C THR A 222 13.20 17.95 -3.35
N ARG A 223 11.93 17.56 -3.17
CA ARG A 223 11.47 16.82 -1.99
C ARG A 223 12.08 15.43 -1.86
N ARG A 224 12.43 14.77 -2.97
CA ARG A 224 13.20 13.51 -2.94
C ARG A 224 14.60 13.70 -2.39
N ASN A 225 15.28 14.77 -2.81
CA ASN A 225 16.62 15.08 -2.31
C ASN A 225 16.59 15.41 -0.81
N GLU A 226 15.61 16.21 -0.37
CA GLU A 226 15.40 16.51 1.06
C GLU A 226 15.13 15.23 1.88
N LEU A 227 14.34 14.29 1.35
CA LEU A 227 14.11 13.00 2.00
C LEU A 227 15.40 12.17 2.10
N ALA A 228 16.16 12.09 1.01
CA ALA A 228 17.43 11.35 1.01
C ALA A 228 18.44 11.95 1.99
N GLU A 229 18.51 13.28 2.09
CA GLU A 229 19.36 13.97 3.05
C GLU A 229 18.91 13.71 4.49
N ALA A 230 17.62 13.83 4.79
CA ALA A 230 17.08 13.53 6.12
C ALA A 230 17.31 12.06 6.52
N GLU A 231 17.17 11.12 5.58
CA GLU A 231 17.45 9.70 5.81
C GLU A 231 18.94 9.44 6.06
N ARG A 232 19.83 10.14 5.34
CA ARG A 232 21.28 10.09 5.56
C ARG A 232 21.64 10.58 6.96
N GLU A 233 21.12 11.74 7.37
CA GLU A 233 21.36 12.30 8.72
C GLU A 233 20.80 11.40 9.82
N ALA A 234 19.61 10.83 9.63
CA ALA A 234 19.04 9.87 10.59
C ALA A 234 19.89 8.58 10.69
N ALA A 235 20.41 8.07 9.56
CA ALA A 235 21.30 6.91 9.55
C ALA A 235 22.64 7.21 10.24
N GLU A 236 23.22 8.37 9.96
CA GLU A 236 24.45 8.84 10.60
C GLU A 236 24.27 8.98 12.13
N GLN A 237 23.17 9.60 12.57
CA GLN A 237 22.84 9.73 13.99
C GLN A 237 22.62 8.36 14.66
N LYS A 238 22.05 7.38 13.95
CA LYS A 238 21.86 6.02 14.46
C LYS A 238 23.18 5.26 14.59
N THR A 239 24.09 5.41 13.64
CA THR A 239 25.37 4.69 13.62
C THR A 239 26.40 5.34 14.56
N ASN A 240 26.49 6.67 14.57
CA ASN A 240 27.55 7.38 15.27
C ASN A 240 27.08 8.07 16.55
N GLY A 241 25.80 8.41 16.67
CA GLY A 241 25.31 9.24 17.78
C GLY A 241 25.47 8.59 19.17
N GLU A 242 25.52 7.27 19.26
CA GLU A 242 25.86 6.59 20.53
C GLU A 242 27.37 6.66 20.82
N ASN A 243 28.23 6.49 19.82
CA ASN A 243 29.68 6.62 19.99
C ASN A 243 30.07 8.04 20.38
N ASP A 244 29.44 9.05 19.76
CA ASP A 244 29.63 10.46 20.11
C ASP A 244 29.18 10.72 21.56
N LEU A 245 28.01 10.19 21.96
CA LEU A 245 27.55 10.32 23.34
C LEU A 245 28.55 9.69 24.32
N ARG A 246 29.02 8.47 24.04
CA ARG A 246 30.02 7.79 24.90
C ARG A 246 31.29 8.63 25.03
N ALA A 247 31.82 9.15 23.92
CA ALA A 247 33.01 9.99 23.92
C ALA A 247 32.81 11.31 24.70
N GLU A 248 31.61 11.90 24.69
CA GLU A 248 31.30 13.08 25.51
C GLU A 248 31.11 12.74 26.99
N LEU A 249 30.52 11.59 27.31
CA LEU A 249 30.36 11.13 28.68
C LEU A 249 31.70 10.77 29.35
N ASP A 250 32.65 10.20 28.61
CA ASP A 250 34.00 9.85 29.11
C ASP A 250 34.81 11.08 29.58
N LYS A 251 34.42 12.28 29.16
CA LYS A 251 35.06 13.55 29.57
C LYS A 251 34.53 14.08 30.91
N ILE A 252 33.45 13.51 31.46
CA ILE A 252 32.86 13.96 32.72
C ILE A 252 33.70 13.40 33.88
N PRO A 253 34.38 14.25 34.67
CA PRO A 253 35.19 13.78 35.78
C PRO A 253 34.33 13.24 36.94
N ALA A 254 34.90 12.35 37.74
CA ALA A 254 34.32 11.97 39.03
C ALA A 254 34.29 13.18 39.99
N ALA A 255 33.40 13.13 40.99
CA ALA A 255 33.38 14.13 42.04
C ALA A 255 34.75 14.20 42.72
N SER A 256 35.23 15.42 42.95
CA SER A 256 36.42 15.64 43.76
C SER A 256 36.11 15.22 45.19
N ALA A 257 36.89 14.26 45.72
CA ALA A 257 36.75 13.75 47.08
C ALA A 257 36.98 14.83 48.14
#